data_AF-X1RB02-F1
#
_entry.id   AF-X1RB02-F1
#
_cell.length_a   1.000
_cell.length_b   1.000
_cell.length_c   1.000
_cell.angle_alpha   90.00
_cell.angle_beta   90.00
_cell.angle_gamma   90.00
#
_symmetry.space_group_name_H-M   'P 1'
#
loop_
_entity.id
_entity.type
_entity.pdbx_description
1 polymer ?
#
loop_
_entity_poly.entity_id
_entity_poly.type
_entity_poly.pdbx_seq_one_letter_code
_entity_poly.pdbx_strand_id
1 'polypeptide(L)'
;TQEVVSVMAKEINKAQLWGVTAIVECSTVGVGRRADIDKAVSEATNFPLIIPTGIYREPWIPDWAHEASKEYLKEWMTKELQSEIENSKVQAGWIKLSAGEDGMTLLSRVVGSPNLILI
;
A
#
# COMPACT_ATOMS: atom_id res chain seq x y z
N THR A 1 -3.83 13.81 -11.37
CA THR A 1 -4.96 12.89 -11.07
C THR A 1 -5.83 12.61 -12.29
N GLN A 2 -6.40 13.62 -12.98
CA GLN A 2 -7.29 13.36 -14.13
C GLN A 2 -6.65 12.56 -15.28
N GLU A 3 -5.38 12.83 -15.60
CA GLU A 3 -4.64 12.06 -16.61
C GLU A 3 -4.49 10.58 -16.21
N VAL A 4 -4.17 10.32 -14.94
CA VAL A 4 -4.07 8.94 -14.42
C VAL A 4 -5.43 8.24 -14.49
N VAL A 5 -6.51 8.91 -14.08
CA VAL A 5 -7.87 8.36 -14.18
C VAL A 5 -8.23 8.03 -15.64
N SER A 6 -7.91 8.91 -16.59
CA SER A 6 -8.19 8.69 -18.02
C SER A 6 -7.52 7.43 -18.57
N VAL A 7 -6.30 7.14 -18.13
CA VAL A 7 -5.55 5.94 -18.54
C VAL A 7 -6.05 4.72 -17.78
N MET A 8 -6.07 4.78 -16.44
CA MET A 8 -6.35 3.61 -15.60
C MET A 8 -7.80 3.15 -15.69
N ALA A 9 -8.77 4.05 -15.92
CA ALA A 9 -10.16 3.64 -16.08
C ALA A 9 -10.34 2.68 -17.26
N LYS A 10 -9.57 2.83 -18.34
CA LYS A 10 -9.62 1.93 -19.49
C LYS A 10 -9.11 0.54 -19.12
N GLU A 11 -8.03 0.45 -18.36
CA GLU A 11 -7.45 -0.83 -17.95
C GLU A 11 -8.30 -1.54 -16.89
N ILE A 12 -8.88 -0.79 -15.93
CA ILE A 12 -9.82 -1.36 -14.97
C ILE A 12 -11.08 -1.86 -15.66
N ASN A 13 -11.64 -1.12 -16.63
CA ASN A 13 -12.81 -1.58 -17.37
C ASN A 13 -12.52 -2.87 -18.15
N LYS A 14 -11.32 -3.01 -18.73
CA LYS A 14 -10.91 -4.30 -19.32
C LYS A 14 -10.88 -5.39 -18.25
N ALA A 15 -10.21 -5.18 -17.11
CA ALA A 15 -10.14 -6.17 -16.03
C ALA A 15 -11.53 -6.61 -15.55
N GLN A 16 -12.47 -5.68 -15.40
CA GLN A 16 -13.86 -5.97 -15.09
C GLN A 16 -14.54 -6.88 -16.13
N LEU A 17 -14.32 -6.64 -17.43
CA LEU A 17 -14.83 -7.50 -18.51
C LEU A 17 -14.25 -8.92 -18.45
N TRP A 18 -13.04 -9.09 -17.91
CA TRP A 18 -12.42 -10.39 -17.66
C TRP A 18 -12.89 -11.06 -16.35
N GLY A 19 -13.82 -10.45 -15.63
CA GLY A 19 -14.36 -10.98 -14.37
C GLY A 19 -13.48 -10.73 -13.14
N VAL A 20 -12.47 -9.85 -13.24
CA VAL A 20 -11.73 -9.39 -12.06
C VAL A 20 -12.67 -8.54 -11.21
N THR A 21 -12.69 -8.77 -9.90
CA THR A 21 -13.62 -8.12 -8.96
C THR A 21 -12.94 -7.14 -7.99
N ALA A 22 -11.62 -7.23 -7.86
CA ALA A 22 -10.81 -6.30 -7.08
C ALA A 22 -9.35 -6.37 -7.52
N ILE A 23 -8.57 -5.32 -7.25
CA ILE A 23 -7.12 -5.31 -7.43
C ILE A 23 -6.46 -4.98 -6.09
N VAL A 24 -5.39 -5.71 -5.77
CA VAL A 24 -4.51 -5.41 -4.65
C VAL A 24 -3.31 -4.62 -5.18
N GLU A 25 -3.31 -3.32 -4.91
CA GLU A 25 -2.25 -2.37 -5.25
C GLU A 25 -1.08 -2.60 -4.29
N CYS A 26 0.16 -2.64 -4.79
CA CYS A 26 1.33 -3.11 -4.04
C CYS A 26 2.40 -2.04 -3.77
N SER A 27 2.13 -0.78 -4.12
CA SER A 27 3.07 0.32 -3.97
C SER A 27 3.08 0.82 -2.53
N THR A 28 4.23 0.70 -1.89
CA THR A 28 4.49 1.20 -0.54
C THR A 28 5.25 2.52 -0.56
N VAL A 29 5.50 3.08 0.63
CA VAL A 29 6.46 4.18 0.78
C VAL A 29 7.81 3.76 0.18
N GLY A 30 8.42 4.66 -0.60
CA GLY A 30 9.65 4.43 -1.35
C GLY A 30 9.46 4.18 -2.84
N VAL A 31 8.28 3.70 -3.27
CA VAL A 31 8.01 3.33 -4.68
C VAL A 31 6.74 3.96 -5.26
N GLY A 32 6.31 5.09 -4.71
CA GLY A 32 5.27 5.91 -5.32
C GLY A 32 3.83 5.62 -4.87
N ARG A 33 3.63 5.12 -3.64
CA ARG A 33 2.29 4.99 -3.03
C ARG A 33 1.48 6.29 -3.15
N ARG A 34 0.27 6.21 -3.73
CA ARG A 34 -0.63 7.37 -3.96
C ARG A 34 -2.09 7.01 -3.71
N ALA A 35 -2.43 6.82 -2.43
CA ALA A 35 -3.78 6.47 -1.99
C ALA A 35 -4.88 7.45 -2.45
N ASP A 36 -4.54 8.74 -2.59
CA ASP A 36 -5.44 9.76 -3.13
C ASP A 36 -5.79 9.53 -4.62
N ILE A 37 -4.81 9.09 -5.42
CA ILE A 37 -5.00 8.77 -6.84
C ILE A 37 -5.76 7.45 -6.99
N ASP A 38 -5.39 6.42 -6.23
CA ASP A 38 -6.09 5.13 -6.24
C ASP A 38 -7.56 5.30 -5.85
N LYS A 39 -7.85 6.13 -4.85
CA LYS A 39 -9.22 6.51 -4.50
C LYS A 39 -9.96 7.13 -5.67
N ALA A 40 -9.34 8.11 -6.35
CA ALA A 40 -9.96 8.76 -7.51
C ALA A 40 -10.23 7.77 -8.66
N VAL A 41 -9.33 6.82 -8.89
CA VAL A 41 -9.50 5.76 -9.91
C VAL A 41 -10.61 4.79 -9.52
N SER A 42 -10.62 4.33 -8.26
CA SER A 42 -11.67 3.46 -7.70
C SER A 42 -13.06 4.11 -7.82
N GLU A 43 -13.20 5.37 -7.41
CA GLU A 43 -14.45 6.13 -7.51
C GLU A 43 -14.90 6.32 -8.96
N ALA A 44 -13.98 6.64 -9.87
CA ALA A 44 -14.30 6.86 -11.28
C ALA A 44 -14.73 5.59 -12.04
N THR A 45 -14.31 4.43 -11.56
CA THR A 45 -14.57 3.13 -12.20
C THR A 45 -15.57 2.26 -11.46
N ASN A 46 -15.97 2.69 -10.25
CA ASN A 46 -16.75 1.91 -9.29
C ASN A 46 -16.11 0.53 -9.04
N PHE A 47 -14.78 0.49 -8.87
CA PHE A 47 -14.01 -0.74 -8.80
C PHE A 47 -13.12 -0.81 -7.54
N PRO A 48 -13.16 -1.89 -6.75
CA PRO A 48 -12.37 -1.99 -5.52
C PRO A 48 -10.86 -2.06 -5.77
N LEU A 49 -10.11 -1.13 -5.14
CA LEU A 49 -8.66 -1.15 -5.03
C LEU A 49 -8.26 -1.28 -3.55
N ILE A 50 -7.43 -2.26 -3.22
CA ILE A 50 -6.92 -2.49 -1.86
C ILE A 50 -5.45 -2.07 -1.80
N ILE A 51 -5.12 -1.11 -0.94
CA ILE A 51 -3.81 -0.42 -0.91
C ILE A 51 -3.03 -0.80 0.36
N PRO A 52 -1.69 -0.87 0.32
CA PRO A 52 -0.89 -1.30 1.47
C PRO A 52 -0.47 -0.13 2.37
N THR A 53 -0.28 -0.45 3.64
CA THR A 53 0.73 0.23 4.47
C THR A 53 2.07 -0.50 4.35
N GLY A 54 3.13 0.11 4.87
CA GLY A 54 4.48 -0.44 4.86
C GLY A 54 5.44 0.35 3.96
N ILE A 55 6.68 -0.14 3.92
CA ILE A 55 7.82 0.49 3.26
C ILE A 55 8.47 -0.57 2.37
N TYR A 56 8.99 -0.13 1.21
CA TYR A 56 9.73 -1.01 0.31
C TYR A 56 11.10 -1.41 0.89
N ARG A 57 11.99 -1.97 0.07
CA ARG A 57 13.36 -2.32 0.45
C ARG A 57 14.36 -1.22 0.09
N GLU A 58 15.60 -1.42 0.52
CA GLU A 58 16.76 -0.65 0.07
C GLU A 58 16.90 -0.63 -1.46
N PRO A 59 17.37 0.49 -2.04
CA PRO A 59 17.76 1.76 -1.39
C PRO A 59 16.58 2.76 -1.25
N TRP A 60 15.34 2.29 -1.33
CA TRP A 60 14.14 3.14 -1.36
C TRP A 60 13.52 3.37 0.02
N ILE A 61 14.18 2.92 1.09
CA ILE A 61 13.76 3.23 2.46
C ILE A 61 14.08 4.72 2.70
N PRO A 62 13.11 5.53 3.14
CA PRO A 62 13.35 6.95 3.42
C PRO A 62 14.09 7.15 4.74
N ASP A 63 14.85 8.25 4.85
CA ASP A 63 15.66 8.58 6.04
C ASP A 63 14.88 8.49 7.37
N TRP A 64 13.65 9.01 7.39
CA TRP A 64 12.81 8.96 8.60
C TRP A 64 12.57 7.53 9.10
N ALA A 65 12.48 6.57 8.18
CA ALA A 65 12.22 5.17 8.51
C ALA A 65 13.50 4.46 8.98
N HIS A 66 14.67 4.91 8.53
CA HIS A 66 15.95 4.48 9.09
C HIS A 66 16.13 4.93 10.54
N GLU A 67 15.65 6.13 10.86
CA GLU A 67 15.76 6.73 12.19
C GLU A 67 14.63 6.29 13.15
N ALA A 68 13.53 5.76 12.61
CA ALA A 68 12.36 5.37 13.37
C ALA A 68 12.60 4.15 14.28
N SER A 69 11.98 4.17 15.46
CA SER A 69 11.90 2.97 16.31
C SER A 69 10.93 1.94 15.73
N LYS A 70 11.09 0.68 16.15
CA LYS A 70 10.16 -0.40 15.75
C LYS A 70 8.74 -0.13 16.25
N GLU A 71 8.62 0.43 17.45
CA GLU A 71 7.35 0.80 18.07
C GLU A 71 6.65 1.87 17.24
N TYR A 72 7.39 2.90 16.80
CA TYR A 72 6.85 3.93 15.93
C TYR A 72 6.36 3.36 14.60
N LEU A 73 7.17 2.51 13.93
CA LEU A 73 6.78 1.90 12.66
C LEU A 73 5.54 1.02 12.80
N LYS A 74 5.45 0.26 13.88
CA LYS A 74 4.27 -0.55 14.20
C LYS A 74 3.03 0.32 14.41
N GLU A 75 3.14 1.37 15.21
CA GLU A 75 2.03 2.29 15.49
C GLU A 75 1.59 3.02 14.23
N TRP A 76 2.53 3.47 13.40
CA TRP A 76 2.26 4.09 12.11
C TRP A 76 1.47 3.15 11.17
N MET A 77 1.96 1.92 10.95
CA MET A 77 1.24 0.94 10.11
C MET A 77 -0.13 0.59 10.70
N THR A 78 -0.23 0.45 12.03
CA THR A 78 -1.50 0.16 12.71
C THR A 78 -2.50 1.30 12.53
N LYS A 79 -2.04 2.56 12.62
CA LYS A 79 -2.89 3.73 12.39
C LYS A 79 -3.42 3.75 10.96
N GLU A 80 -2.58 3.49 9.95
CA GLU A 80 -3.03 3.45 8.55
C GLU A 80 -4.05 2.32 8.31
N LEU A 81 -3.91 1.19 9.02
CA LEU A 81 -4.87 0.08 8.97
C LEU A 81 -6.18 0.34 9.72
N GLN A 82 -6.23 1.27 10.67
CA GLN A 82 -7.41 1.51 11.52
C GLN A 82 -8.08 2.86 11.25
N SER A 83 -7.42 3.73 10.49
CA SER A 83 -7.85 5.09 10.21
C SER A 83 -7.56 5.40 8.75
N GLU A 84 -6.71 6.39 8.46
CA GLU A 84 -6.37 6.78 7.10
C GLU A 84 -4.87 6.81 6.87
N ILE A 85 -4.48 6.53 5.62
CA ILE A 85 -3.16 6.79 5.07
C ILE A 85 -3.01 8.30 4.93
N GLU A 86 -2.07 8.88 5.68
CA GLU A 86 -1.75 10.31 5.66
C GLU A 86 -2.99 11.19 5.89
N ASN A 87 -3.46 11.94 4.88
CA ASN A 87 -4.71 12.72 4.93
C ASN A 87 -5.64 12.35 3.75
N SER A 88 -5.53 11.13 3.26
CA SER A 88 -6.18 10.69 2.01
C SER A 88 -7.64 10.27 2.19
N LYS A 89 -8.12 10.07 3.44
CA LYS A 89 -9.40 9.42 3.76
C LYS A 89 -9.48 7.97 3.26
N VAL A 90 -8.34 7.33 3.00
CA VAL A 90 -8.26 5.92 2.60
C VAL A 90 -7.60 5.11 3.69
N GLN A 91 -8.27 4.06 4.15
CA GLN A 91 -7.72 3.08 5.08
C GLN A 91 -6.87 2.06 4.31
N ALA A 92 -5.70 1.71 4.84
CA ALA A 92 -4.90 0.61 4.30
C ALA A 92 -5.64 -0.72 4.51
N GLY A 93 -5.58 -1.62 3.52
CA GLY A 93 -6.23 -2.93 3.62
C GLY A 93 -5.31 -4.07 4.04
N TRP A 94 -3.99 -3.85 3.97
CA TRP A 94 -2.98 -4.87 4.22
C TRP A 94 -1.59 -4.25 4.44
N ILE A 95 -0.62 -5.07 4.83
CA ILE A 95 0.77 -4.64 5.03
C ILE A 95 1.64 -5.33 3.98
N LYS A 96 2.36 -4.54 3.19
CA LYS A 96 3.47 -5.04 2.37
C LYS A 96 4.79 -4.76 3.07
N LEU A 97 5.57 -5.82 3.25
CA LEU A 97 6.97 -5.72 3.65
C LEU A 97 7.84 -6.26 2.53
N SER A 98 9.09 -5.79 2.48
CA SER A 98 10.09 -6.33 1.58
C SER A 98 11.29 -6.83 2.39
N ALA A 99 11.86 -7.94 1.94
CA ALA A 99 13.14 -8.44 2.42
C ALA A 99 14.19 -8.21 1.32
N GLY A 100 15.41 -7.87 1.71
CA GLY A 100 16.54 -7.82 0.79
C GLY A 100 16.97 -9.22 0.35
N GLU A 101 17.89 -9.30 -0.61
CA GLU A 101 18.46 -10.58 -1.08
C GLU A 101 19.17 -11.35 0.05
N ASP A 102 19.69 -10.63 1.04
CA ASP A 102 20.33 -11.19 2.24
C ASP A 102 19.34 -11.63 3.34
N GLY A 103 18.04 -11.63 3.03
CA GLY A 103 16.97 -12.07 3.91
C GLY A 103 16.32 -10.95 4.73
N MET A 104 15.59 -11.36 5.76
CA MET A 104 14.86 -10.47 6.66
C MET A 104 15.83 -9.68 7.55
N THR A 105 15.95 -8.37 7.32
CA THR A 105 16.61 -7.45 8.26
C THR A 105 15.80 -7.37 9.57
N LEU A 106 16.38 -6.84 10.64
CA LEU A 106 15.72 -6.71 11.95
C LEU A 106 14.37 -5.95 11.90
N LEU A 107 14.11 -5.19 10.83
CA LEU A 107 12.88 -4.43 10.59
C LEU A 107 11.68 -5.32 10.23
N SER A 108 11.89 -6.42 9.51
CA SER A 108 10.79 -7.23 8.94
C SER A 108 10.21 -8.29 9.90
N ARG A 109 10.76 -8.45 11.11
CA ARG A 109 10.33 -9.47 12.10
C ARG A 109 9.11 -9.10 12.94
N VAL A 110 8.54 -7.90 12.78
CA VAL A 110 7.62 -7.29 13.76
C VAL A 110 6.13 -7.60 13.52
N VAL A 111 5.74 -8.14 12.36
CA VAL A 111 4.35 -7.96 11.86
C VAL A 111 3.57 -9.26 11.60
N GLY A 112 3.99 -10.39 12.15
CA GLY A 112 3.29 -11.68 12.01
C GLY A 112 2.12 -11.85 12.98
N SER A 113 0.94 -11.29 12.66
CA SER A 113 -0.33 -11.64 13.30
C SER A 113 -1.09 -12.64 12.41
N PRO A 114 -1.73 -13.70 12.95
CA PRO A 114 -2.42 -14.73 12.16
C PRO A 114 -3.66 -14.23 11.40
N ASN A 115 -4.11 -13.00 11.66
CA ASN A 115 -5.21 -12.36 10.93
C ASN A 115 -4.72 -11.36 9.87
N LEU A 116 -3.41 -11.20 9.69
CA LEU A 116 -2.84 -10.34 8.67
C LEU A 116 -2.52 -11.15 7.42
N ILE A 117 -3.15 -10.79 6.30
CA ILE A 117 -2.68 -11.20 4.98
C ILE A 117 -1.42 -10.37 4.68
N LEU A 118 -0.26 -11.00 4.83
CA LEU A 118 1.03 -10.50 4.36
C LEU A 118 1.23 -11.02 2.93
N ILE A 119 1.40 -10.13 1.95
CA ILE A 119 1.74 -10.50 0.54
C ILE A 119 3.09 -9.91 0.16
#